data_AF-A0A2A8CX52-F1
#
_entry.id   AF-A0A2A8CX52-F1
#
_cell.length_a   1.000
_cell.length_b   1.000
_cell.length_c   1.000
_cell.angle_alpha   90.00
_cell.angle_beta   90.00
_cell.angle_gamma   90.00
#
_symmetry.space_group_name_H-M   'P 1'
#
loop_
_entity.id
_entity.type
_entity.pdbx_description
1 polymer ?
#
loop_
_entity_poly.entity_id
_entity_poly.type
_entity_poly.pdbx_seq_one_letter_code
_entity_poly.pdbx_strand_id
1 'polypeptide(L)'
;MLFIDELRKKRTQLKLRASAKEKWLASYLCDEQCPELDEREVTDTEKICAAAFCGNEDDLSNSTSSIIQQHRRRDSKRTSHYSNHLIDLCAFAQLDFEAEKNNLERYCATHPPQARFIIQELFGDSVCLANQDKEDISSGVHSDLDRLALHLVDGDLSRITQESLLGGLEQSESLLDHYIVETAYLRSISFADTGQYLNDARQSAQILQDAVSTVRRVFRALVRIVAVVPIVLLIYLRICVSSSPYSEIVDVAGLVIPAFLILLGFIKGPRELVLEKTSHAGDYVAHCALRLVGVDDTYIDDLASRYNADPLAEKVSEVRELSKK
;
A
#
# COMPACT_ATOMS: atom_id res chain seq x y z
N MET A 1 -6.37 -14.29 4.20
CA MET A 1 -5.34 -13.40 3.65
C MET A 1 -6.09 -12.31 2.92
N LEU A 2 -5.80 -11.03 3.16
CA LEU A 2 -6.55 -9.95 2.52
C LEU A 2 -6.08 -9.83 1.06
N PHE A 3 -6.99 -9.48 0.14
CA PHE A 3 -6.63 -9.26 -1.28
C PHE A 3 -5.54 -8.18 -1.42
N ILE A 4 -5.57 -7.16 -0.56
CA ILE A 4 -4.54 -6.12 -0.49
C ILE A 4 -3.14 -6.68 -0.14
N ASP A 5 -3.05 -7.75 0.65
CA ASP A 5 -1.77 -8.39 0.96
C ASP A 5 -1.21 -9.11 -0.27
N GLU A 6 -2.08 -9.73 -1.06
CA GLU A 6 -1.72 -10.38 -2.32
C GLU A 6 -1.27 -9.35 -3.37
N LEU A 7 -1.98 -8.22 -3.49
CA LEU A 7 -1.58 -7.09 -4.32
C LEU A 7 -0.17 -6.60 -3.96
N ARG A 8 0.09 -6.34 -2.67
CA ARG A 8 1.41 -5.87 -2.19
C ARG A 8 2.51 -6.89 -2.47
N LYS A 9 2.25 -8.18 -2.23
CA LYS A 9 3.20 -9.25 -2.50
C LYS A 9 3.54 -9.32 -3.99
N LYS A 10 2.53 -9.29 -4.87
CA LYS A 10 2.71 -9.32 -6.32
C LYS A 10 3.48 -8.09 -6.82
N ARG A 11 3.10 -6.89 -6.37
CA ARG A 11 3.82 -5.63 -6.69
C ARG A 11 5.30 -5.71 -6.36
N THR A 12 5.65 -6.24 -5.20
CA THR A 12 7.05 -6.39 -4.77
C THR A 12 7.82 -7.34 -5.70
N GLN A 13 7.19 -8.45 -6.11
CA GLN A 13 7.80 -9.39 -7.06
C GLN A 13 7.99 -8.77 -8.46
N LEU A 14 7.01 -8.03 -8.94
CA LEU A 14 7.05 -7.35 -10.24
C LEU A 14 8.09 -6.21 -10.24
N LYS A 15 8.18 -5.42 -9.16
CA LYS A 15 9.20 -4.36 -9.02
C LYS A 15 10.64 -4.90 -9.17
N LEU A 16 10.90 -6.15 -8.81
CA LEU A 16 12.24 -6.75 -8.99
C LEU A 16 12.60 -7.05 -10.45
N ARG A 17 11.59 -7.31 -11.31
CA ARG A 17 11.77 -7.71 -12.71
C ARG A 17 11.50 -6.60 -13.71
N ALA A 18 10.75 -5.58 -13.29
CA ALA A 18 10.34 -4.46 -14.12
C ALA A 18 11.54 -3.67 -14.66
N SER A 19 11.37 -3.16 -15.88
CA SER A 19 12.34 -2.27 -16.50
C SER A 19 12.40 -0.92 -15.77
N ALA A 20 13.48 -0.15 -15.95
CA ALA A 20 13.60 1.18 -15.35
C ALA A 20 12.46 2.12 -15.80
N LYS A 21 12.15 2.14 -17.10
CA LYS A 21 11.06 2.93 -17.68
C LYS A 21 9.71 2.64 -17.05
N GLU A 22 9.42 1.35 -16.88
CA GLU A 22 8.18 0.88 -16.28
C GLU A 22 8.09 1.24 -14.80
N LYS A 23 9.19 1.16 -14.05
CA LYS A 23 9.25 1.63 -12.66
C LYS A 23 8.98 3.12 -12.56
N TRP A 24 9.56 3.94 -13.44
CA TRP A 24 9.31 5.38 -13.45
C TRP A 24 7.84 5.69 -13.75
N LEU A 25 7.27 5.12 -14.81
CA LEU A 25 5.87 5.34 -15.14
C LEU A 25 4.93 4.85 -14.03
N ALA A 26 5.16 3.65 -13.49
CA ALA A 26 4.32 3.12 -12.41
C ALA A 26 4.44 3.96 -11.13
N SER A 27 5.62 4.50 -10.83
CA SER A 27 5.80 5.39 -9.67
C SER A 27 5.06 6.71 -9.90
N TYR A 28 5.12 7.27 -11.11
CA TYR A 28 4.39 8.48 -11.49
C TYR A 28 2.88 8.29 -11.39
N LEU A 29 2.33 7.20 -11.93
CA LEU A 29 0.91 6.86 -11.84
C LEU A 29 0.39 6.65 -10.41
N CYS A 30 1.26 6.29 -9.47
CA CYS A 30 0.93 6.04 -8.08
C CYS A 30 1.29 7.21 -7.14
N ASP A 31 1.76 8.33 -7.67
CA ASP A 31 2.34 9.44 -6.88
C ASP A 31 3.44 8.96 -5.89
N GLU A 32 4.22 7.96 -6.26
CA GLU A 32 5.34 7.45 -5.47
C GLU A 32 6.63 8.23 -5.75
N GLN A 33 7.57 8.19 -4.81
CA GLN A 33 8.89 8.77 -5.00
C GLN A 33 9.61 8.09 -6.17
N CYS A 34 10.19 8.90 -7.06
CA CYS A 34 10.85 8.38 -8.24
C CYS A 34 12.08 7.51 -7.91
N PRO A 35 12.21 6.34 -8.56
CA PRO A 35 13.40 5.50 -8.49
C PRO A 35 14.67 6.27 -8.86
N GLU A 36 15.78 5.98 -8.16
CA GLU A 36 17.09 6.56 -8.46
C GLU A 36 17.54 6.25 -9.90
N LEU A 37 18.13 7.25 -10.54
CA LEU A 37 18.67 7.20 -11.90
C LEU A 37 20.20 6.98 -11.83
N ASP A 38 20.71 5.90 -12.41
CA ASP A 38 22.15 5.78 -12.65
C ASP A 38 22.49 6.34 -14.05
N GLU A 39 22.84 7.62 -14.11
CA GLU A 39 23.06 8.39 -15.34
C GLU A 39 24.08 7.78 -16.33
N ARG A 40 24.96 6.88 -15.87
CA ARG A 40 26.10 6.39 -16.66
C ARG A 40 25.72 5.33 -17.70
N GLU A 41 24.55 4.72 -17.59
CA GLU A 41 24.12 3.61 -18.46
C GLU A 41 22.78 3.89 -19.20
N VAL A 42 22.24 5.10 -19.08
CA VAL A 42 20.88 5.43 -19.55
C VAL A 42 20.85 5.73 -21.05
N THR A 43 19.99 5.02 -21.79
CA THR A 43 19.72 5.31 -23.21
C THR A 43 18.99 6.63 -23.39
N ASP A 44 19.05 7.21 -24.59
CA ASP A 44 18.37 8.47 -24.92
C ASP A 44 16.86 8.43 -24.63
N THR A 45 16.19 7.31 -24.91
CA THR A 45 14.76 7.15 -24.59
C THR A 45 14.48 7.03 -23.09
N GLU A 46 15.39 6.44 -22.33
CA GLU A 46 15.25 6.34 -20.88
C GLU A 46 15.48 7.70 -20.21
N LYS A 47 16.38 8.54 -20.74
CA LYS A 47 16.53 9.94 -20.30
C LYS A 47 15.23 10.72 -20.49
N ILE A 48 14.55 10.52 -21.62
CA ILE A 48 13.23 11.13 -21.88
C ILE A 48 12.20 10.63 -20.86
N CYS A 49 12.13 9.32 -20.62
CA CYS A 49 11.20 8.76 -19.64
C CYS A 49 11.46 9.28 -18.21
N ALA A 50 12.73 9.34 -17.80
CA ALA A 50 13.11 9.87 -16.50
C ALA A 50 12.77 11.37 -16.38
N ALA A 51 13.03 12.17 -17.41
CA ALA A 51 12.65 13.58 -17.42
C ALA A 51 11.13 13.76 -17.31
N ALA A 52 10.37 13.00 -18.11
CA ALA A 52 8.90 13.07 -18.15
C ALA A 52 8.23 12.64 -16.84
N PHE A 53 8.69 11.56 -16.23
CA PHE A 53 8.01 10.93 -15.07
C PHE A 53 8.64 11.29 -13.72
N CYS A 54 9.85 11.83 -13.68
CA CYS A 54 10.53 12.18 -12.42
C CYS A 54 10.82 13.66 -12.24
N GLY A 55 10.46 14.52 -13.20
CA GLY A 55 10.57 15.97 -13.04
C GLY A 55 12.01 16.52 -13.01
N ASN A 56 12.99 15.76 -13.52
CA ASN A 56 14.39 16.20 -13.64
C ASN A 56 14.57 17.15 -14.85
N GLU A 57 13.78 18.22 -14.94
CA GLU A 57 13.81 19.15 -16.09
C GLU A 57 15.07 20.03 -16.11
N ASP A 58 15.59 20.41 -14.94
CA ASP A 58 16.59 21.47 -14.82
C ASP A 58 18.01 21.08 -15.30
N ASP A 59 18.42 19.82 -15.17
CA ASP A 59 19.77 19.35 -15.57
C ASP A 59 19.82 18.70 -16.97
N LEU A 60 18.67 18.46 -17.61
CA LEU A 60 18.56 17.68 -18.87
C LEU A 60 17.97 18.46 -20.05
N SER A 61 17.36 19.63 -19.84
CA SER A 61 16.52 20.36 -20.82
C SER A 61 17.12 20.57 -22.23
N ASN A 62 18.41 20.94 -22.32
CA ASN A 62 19.06 21.19 -23.61
C ASN A 62 19.37 19.90 -24.38
N SER A 63 19.75 18.82 -23.69
CA SER A 63 20.00 17.53 -24.34
C SER A 63 18.69 16.87 -24.75
N THR A 64 17.70 16.88 -23.88
CA THR A 64 16.41 16.19 -24.08
C THR A 64 15.63 16.76 -25.26
N SER A 65 15.59 18.09 -25.43
CA SER A 65 14.91 18.72 -26.56
C SER A 65 15.49 18.33 -27.93
N SER A 66 16.82 18.23 -28.04
CA SER A 66 17.48 17.78 -29.26
C SER A 66 17.20 16.29 -29.57
N ILE A 67 17.20 15.44 -28.54
CA ILE A 67 16.90 14.00 -28.65
C ILE A 67 15.45 13.81 -29.10
N ILE A 68 14.50 14.55 -28.52
CA ILE A 68 13.07 14.50 -28.89
C ILE A 68 12.90 14.81 -30.38
N GLN A 69 13.50 15.90 -30.86
CA GLN A 69 13.42 16.26 -32.28
C GLN A 69 14.02 15.18 -33.19
N GLN A 70 15.14 14.56 -32.78
CA GLN A 70 15.74 13.47 -33.54
C GLN A 70 14.81 12.25 -33.62
N HIS A 71 14.16 11.89 -32.52
CA HIS A 71 13.23 10.76 -32.48
C HIS A 71 11.95 11.03 -33.28
N ARG A 72 11.39 12.25 -33.24
CA ARG A 72 10.21 12.65 -34.03
C ARG A 72 10.43 12.62 -35.55
N ARG A 73 11.67 12.86 -36.01
CA ARG A 73 12.03 12.80 -37.43
C ARG A 73 12.21 11.37 -37.95
N ARG A 74 12.25 10.36 -37.08
CA ARG A 74 12.36 8.96 -37.50
C ARG A 74 11.04 8.52 -38.13
N ASP A 75 11.13 7.56 -39.05
CA ASP A 75 9.93 7.01 -39.69
C ASP A 75 9.11 6.19 -38.69
N SER A 76 7.85 6.60 -38.48
CA SER A 76 6.86 5.93 -37.64
C SER A 76 6.62 4.46 -38.01
N LYS A 77 6.87 4.06 -39.26
CA LYS A 77 6.71 2.67 -39.71
C LYS A 77 7.83 1.74 -39.24
N ARG A 78 8.89 2.27 -38.63
CA ARG A 78 9.97 1.45 -38.06
C ARG A 78 9.49 0.79 -36.77
N THR A 79 9.80 -0.48 -36.60
CA THR A 79 9.41 -1.25 -35.41
C THR A 79 9.93 -0.64 -34.11
N SER A 80 11.12 -0.03 -34.13
CA SER A 80 11.76 0.62 -32.98
C SER A 80 11.34 2.08 -32.76
N HIS A 81 10.28 2.54 -33.42
CA HIS A 81 9.78 3.90 -33.23
C HIS A 81 9.09 4.04 -31.86
N TYR A 82 9.32 5.18 -31.18
CA TYR A 82 8.81 5.41 -29.82
C TYR A 82 7.28 5.33 -29.74
N SER A 83 6.58 5.77 -30.80
CA SER A 83 5.12 5.72 -30.87
C SER A 83 4.53 4.32 -30.89
N ASN A 84 5.34 3.26 -31.03
CA ASN A 84 4.88 1.87 -30.96
C ASN A 84 5.01 1.28 -29.55
N HIS A 85 5.65 1.99 -28.63
CA HIS A 85 5.87 1.57 -27.25
C HIS A 85 5.09 2.49 -26.30
N LEU A 86 4.15 1.93 -25.54
CA LEU A 86 3.27 2.69 -24.63
C LEU A 86 4.03 3.65 -23.73
N ILE A 87 5.05 3.17 -23.02
CA ILE A 87 5.80 3.96 -22.03
C ILE A 87 6.54 5.11 -22.70
N ASP A 88 7.21 4.84 -23.82
CA ASP A 88 7.95 5.87 -24.56
C ASP A 88 6.98 6.91 -25.12
N LEU A 89 5.89 6.49 -25.76
CA LEU A 89 4.88 7.41 -26.27
C LEU A 89 4.30 8.30 -25.16
N CYS A 90 3.98 7.74 -24.00
CA CYS A 90 3.51 8.50 -22.84
C CYS A 90 4.56 9.50 -22.34
N ALA A 91 5.84 9.11 -22.32
CA ALA A 91 6.91 10.02 -21.92
C ALA A 91 7.05 11.21 -22.87
N PHE A 92 7.01 10.96 -24.19
CA PHE A 92 7.03 12.05 -25.18
C PHE A 92 5.81 12.95 -25.07
N ALA A 93 4.62 12.38 -24.83
CA ALA A 93 3.39 13.14 -24.67
C ALA A 93 3.34 13.95 -23.36
N GLN A 94 3.95 13.49 -22.28
CA GLN A 94 4.07 14.30 -21.05
C GLN A 94 4.91 15.56 -21.26
N LEU A 95 5.94 15.49 -22.11
CA LEU A 95 6.80 16.64 -22.39
C LEU A 95 6.18 17.62 -23.40
N ASP A 96 5.35 17.14 -24.32
CA ASP A 96 4.69 17.96 -25.35
C ASP A 96 3.46 17.24 -25.91
N PHE A 97 2.35 17.39 -25.19
CA PHE A 97 1.09 16.69 -25.46
C PHE A 97 0.51 17.02 -26.83
N GLU A 98 0.52 18.29 -27.24
CA GLU A 98 -0.09 18.74 -28.49
C GLU A 98 0.61 18.12 -29.72
N ALA A 99 1.92 17.94 -29.66
CA ALA A 99 2.66 17.27 -30.74
C ALA A 99 2.33 15.77 -30.84
N GLU A 100 2.04 15.12 -29.71
CA GLU A 100 1.87 13.67 -29.63
C GLU A 100 0.42 13.21 -29.59
N LYS A 101 -0.55 14.12 -29.48
CA LYS A 101 -1.98 13.81 -29.40
C LYS A 101 -2.47 12.85 -30.48
N ASN A 102 -2.12 13.11 -31.74
CA ASN A 102 -2.49 12.24 -32.87
C ASN A 102 -1.85 10.83 -32.77
N ASN A 103 -0.66 10.72 -32.17
CA ASN A 103 0.00 9.43 -31.95
C ASN A 103 -0.68 8.67 -30.82
N LEU A 104 -1.09 9.34 -29.73
CA LEU A 104 -1.88 8.76 -28.64
C LEU A 104 -3.24 8.25 -29.14
N GLU A 105 -3.99 9.07 -29.88
CA GLU A 105 -5.28 8.69 -30.46
C GLU A 105 -5.15 7.45 -31.36
N ARG A 106 -4.11 7.42 -32.21
CA ARG A 106 -3.81 6.25 -33.06
C ARG A 106 -3.42 5.04 -32.22
N TYR A 107 -2.65 5.23 -31.15
CA TYR A 107 -2.25 4.16 -30.25
C TYR A 107 -3.47 3.52 -29.59
N CYS A 108 -4.37 4.33 -29.01
CA CYS A 108 -5.62 3.84 -28.42
C CYS A 108 -6.41 3.01 -29.44
N ALA A 109 -6.48 3.44 -30.70
CA ALA A 109 -7.27 2.76 -31.74
C ALA A 109 -6.77 1.35 -32.10
N THR A 110 -5.47 1.05 -31.92
CA THR A 110 -4.87 -0.20 -32.40
C THR A 110 -4.35 -1.10 -31.29
N HIS A 111 -4.38 -0.66 -30.03
CA HIS A 111 -3.81 -1.36 -28.88
C HIS A 111 -4.90 -1.83 -27.91
N PRO A 112 -4.60 -2.83 -27.05
CA PRO A 112 -5.57 -3.41 -26.13
C PRO A 112 -6.11 -2.39 -25.11
N PRO A 113 -7.27 -2.68 -24.49
CA PRO A 113 -7.91 -1.81 -23.50
C PRO A 113 -7.01 -1.38 -22.35
N GLN A 114 -6.09 -2.25 -21.92
CA GLN A 114 -5.09 -1.97 -20.88
C GLN A 114 -4.30 -0.69 -21.19
N ALA A 115 -3.80 -0.57 -22.42
CA ALA A 115 -3.03 0.59 -22.85
C ALA A 115 -3.90 1.85 -22.93
N ARG A 116 -5.16 1.71 -23.35
CA ARG A 116 -6.12 2.83 -23.41
C ARG A 116 -6.36 3.39 -22.01
N PHE A 117 -6.59 2.52 -21.03
CA PHE A 117 -6.79 2.91 -19.64
C PHE A 117 -5.58 3.71 -19.10
N ILE A 118 -4.36 3.24 -19.31
CA ILE A 118 -3.15 3.96 -18.87
C ILE A 118 -3.05 5.35 -19.52
N ILE A 119 -3.35 5.46 -20.82
CA ILE A 119 -3.32 6.75 -21.52
C ILE A 119 -4.39 7.71 -20.96
N GLN A 120 -5.60 7.22 -20.70
CA GLN A 120 -6.66 8.03 -20.12
C GLN A 120 -6.33 8.50 -18.70
N GLU A 121 -5.68 7.66 -17.89
CA GLU A 121 -5.30 8.05 -16.54
C GLU A 121 -4.22 9.15 -16.54
N LEU A 122 -3.34 9.18 -17.54
CA LEU A 122 -2.30 10.21 -17.67
C LEU A 122 -2.78 11.51 -18.32
N PHE A 123 -3.66 11.42 -19.33
CA PHE A 123 -3.98 12.55 -20.21
C PHE A 123 -5.48 12.88 -20.30
N GLY A 124 -6.31 12.15 -19.54
CA GLY A 124 -7.75 12.29 -19.48
C GLY A 124 -8.51 11.51 -20.54
N ASP A 125 -9.80 11.30 -20.27
CA ASP A 125 -10.69 10.44 -21.04
C ASP A 125 -10.79 10.85 -22.52
N SER A 126 -10.68 12.15 -22.79
CA SER A 126 -10.90 12.76 -24.09
C SER A 126 -9.97 12.26 -25.21
N VAL A 127 -8.81 11.70 -24.85
CA VAL A 127 -7.78 11.26 -25.81
C VAL A 127 -8.19 9.99 -26.55
N CYS A 128 -8.85 9.04 -25.89
CA CYS A 128 -9.22 7.77 -26.53
C CYS A 128 -10.69 7.73 -27.02
N LEU A 129 -11.45 8.84 -26.98
CA LEU A 129 -12.87 8.88 -27.34
C LEU A 129 -13.16 8.63 -28.83
N ALA A 130 -12.24 9.00 -29.73
CA ALA A 130 -12.52 9.11 -31.17
C ALA A 130 -12.85 7.78 -31.88
N ASN A 131 -12.71 6.62 -31.22
CA ASN A 131 -12.96 5.31 -31.83
C ASN A 131 -13.83 4.36 -30.98
N GLN A 132 -14.46 4.84 -29.90
CA GLN A 132 -15.38 4.00 -29.11
C GLN A 132 -16.57 3.47 -29.94
N ASP A 133 -17.00 4.23 -30.95
CA ASP A 133 -18.15 3.88 -31.81
C ASP A 133 -17.87 2.80 -32.88
N LYS A 134 -16.62 2.33 -33.04
CA LYS A 134 -16.26 1.35 -34.08
C LYS A 134 -16.01 -0.06 -33.57
N GLU A 135 -16.05 -0.26 -32.27
CA GLU A 135 -15.81 -1.54 -31.64
C GLU A 135 -17.14 -2.10 -31.09
N ASP A 136 -18.01 -2.50 -32.01
CA ASP A 136 -18.68 -3.80 -31.83
C ASP A 136 -17.56 -4.83 -31.74
N ILE A 137 -17.06 -5.04 -30.51
CA ILE A 137 -16.08 -6.06 -30.17
C ILE A 137 -16.78 -7.41 -30.29
N SER A 138 -16.96 -7.86 -31.54
CA SER A 138 -17.39 -9.20 -31.83
C SER A 138 -16.26 -10.17 -31.42
N SER A 139 -16.53 -10.98 -30.39
CA SER A 139 -16.07 -12.37 -30.26
C SER A 139 -14.62 -12.71 -29.88
N GLY A 140 -13.89 -11.82 -29.20
CA GLY A 140 -12.59 -12.18 -28.59
C GLY A 140 -12.74 -12.64 -27.14
N VAL A 141 -12.08 -13.73 -26.74
CA VAL A 141 -11.88 -14.04 -25.31
C VAL A 141 -11.01 -12.93 -24.72
N HIS A 142 -11.64 -11.90 -24.17
CA HIS A 142 -10.93 -10.88 -23.41
C HIS A 142 -10.32 -11.52 -22.17
N SER A 143 -9.04 -11.25 -21.94
CA SER A 143 -8.40 -11.56 -20.66
C SER A 143 -9.18 -10.86 -19.54
N ASP A 144 -9.12 -11.40 -18.32
CA ASP A 144 -9.79 -10.75 -17.18
C ASP A 144 -9.20 -9.36 -16.94
N LEU A 145 -7.91 -9.19 -17.23
CA LEU A 145 -7.24 -7.89 -17.20
C LEU A 145 -7.81 -6.89 -18.24
N ASP A 146 -8.08 -7.33 -19.48
CA ASP A 146 -8.73 -6.47 -20.49
C ASP A 146 -10.14 -6.06 -20.07
N ARG A 147 -10.89 -6.97 -19.45
CA ARG A 147 -12.23 -6.69 -18.94
C ARG A 147 -12.19 -5.66 -17.81
N LEU A 148 -11.25 -5.81 -16.88
CA LEU A 148 -11.04 -4.82 -15.82
C LEU A 148 -10.71 -3.44 -16.40
N ALA A 149 -9.79 -3.38 -17.37
CA ALA A 149 -9.45 -2.12 -18.03
C ALA A 149 -10.67 -1.49 -18.73
N LEU A 150 -11.49 -2.27 -19.45
CA LEU A 150 -12.72 -1.77 -20.07
C LEU A 150 -13.71 -1.22 -19.03
N HIS A 151 -13.95 -1.94 -17.94
CA HIS A 151 -14.84 -1.47 -16.87
C HIS A 151 -14.34 -0.18 -16.20
N LEU A 152 -13.02 -0.03 -16.08
CA LEU A 152 -12.41 1.19 -15.57
C LEU A 152 -12.55 2.37 -16.54
N VAL A 153 -12.40 2.12 -17.84
CA VAL A 153 -12.57 3.12 -18.91
C VAL A 153 -14.04 3.57 -19.02
N ASP A 154 -14.98 2.63 -18.96
CA ASP A 154 -16.42 2.91 -19.07
C ASP A 154 -17.01 3.49 -17.77
N GLY A 155 -16.27 3.41 -16.66
CA GLY A 155 -16.73 3.78 -15.33
C GLY A 155 -17.78 2.84 -14.72
N ASP A 156 -18.07 1.69 -15.35
CA ASP A 156 -19.03 0.70 -14.84
C ASP A 156 -18.37 -0.25 -13.83
N LEU A 157 -18.14 0.27 -12.63
CA LEU A 157 -17.49 -0.44 -11.53
C LEU A 157 -18.37 -1.57 -10.93
N SER A 158 -19.67 -1.57 -11.21
CA SER A 158 -20.62 -2.58 -10.70
C SER A 158 -20.33 -3.99 -11.23
N ARG A 159 -19.62 -4.07 -12.37
CA ARG A 159 -19.24 -5.33 -13.02
C ARG A 159 -17.91 -5.90 -12.52
N ILE A 160 -17.17 -5.15 -11.69
CA ILE A 160 -15.90 -5.60 -11.13
C ILE A 160 -16.20 -6.58 -9.98
N THR A 161 -16.14 -7.87 -10.30
CA THR A 161 -16.29 -8.94 -9.31
C THR A 161 -14.95 -9.32 -8.68
N GLN A 162 -14.99 -9.94 -7.51
CA GLN A 162 -13.79 -10.49 -6.88
C GLN A 162 -13.08 -11.53 -7.77
N GLU A 163 -13.84 -12.32 -8.54
CA GLU A 163 -13.28 -13.30 -9.48
C GLU A 163 -12.51 -12.62 -10.61
N SER A 164 -13.05 -11.52 -11.16
CA SER A 164 -12.37 -10.72 -12.18
C SER A 164 -11.07 -10.10 -11.65
N LEU A 165 -11.07 -9.62 -10.40
CA LEU A 165 -9.89 -9.07 -9.75
C LEU A 165 -8.80 -10.13 -9.52
N LEU A 166 -9.18 -11.33 -9.08
CA LEU A 166 -8.24 -12.44 -8.89
C LEU A 166 -7.67 -12.92 -10.24
N GLY A 167 -8.52 -13.09 -11.25
CA GLY A 167 -8.08 -13.46 -12.61
C GLY A 167 -7.13 -12.42 -13.21
N GLY A 168 -7.44 -11.13 -13.06
CA GLY A 168 -6.56 -10.04 -13.48
C GLY A 168 -5.24 -10.03 -12.72
N LEU A 169 -5.25 -10.29 -11.41
CA LEU A 169 -4.03 -10.37 -10.60
C LEU A 169 -3.12 -11.54 -11.01
N GLU A 170 -3.70 -12.70 -11.32
CA GLU A 170 -2.96 -13.85 -11.83
C GLU A 170 -2.32 -13.55 -13.19
N GLN A 171 -3.06 -12.90 -14.09
CA GLN A 171 -2.62 -12.50 -15.43
C GLN A 171 -1.66 -11.31 -15.44
N SER A 172 -1.53 -10.55 -14.34
CA SER A 172 -0.61 -9.42 -14.28
C SER A 172 0.85 -9.88 -14.36
N GLU A 173 1.52 -9.49 -15.46
CA GLU A 173 2.93 -9.79 -15.72
C GLU A 173 3.81 -8.54 -15.62
N SER A 174 3.22 -7.36 -15.75
CA SER A 174 3.87 -6.05 -15.65
C SER A 174 3.35 -5.24 -14.46
N LEU A 175 4.10 -4.22 -14.03
CA LEU A 175 3.66 -3.23 -13.05
C LEU A 175 2.48 -2.40 -13.56
N LEU A 176 2.36 -2.18 -14.87
CA LEU A 176 1.23 -1.46 -15.44
C LEU A 176 -0.04 -2.31 -15.38
N ASP A 177 0.05 -3.61 -15.64
CA ASP A 177 -1.06 -4.54 -15.45
C ASP A 177 -1.48 -4.60 -13.97
N HIS A 178 -0.50 -4.66 -13.08
CA HIS A 178 -0.75 -4.65 -11.64
C HIS A 178 -1.43 -3.35 -11.20
N TYR A 179 -1.02 -2.21 -11.76
CA TYR A 179 -1.67 -0.92 -11.52
C TYR A 179 -3.15 -0.90 -11.95
N ILE A 180 -3.48 -1.52 -13.09
CA ILE A 180 -4.88 -1.66 -13.53
C ILE A 180 -5.70 -2.43 -12.48
N VAL A 181 -5.19 -3.57 -12.01
CA VAL A 181 -5.90 -4.39 -11.01
C VAL A 181 -6.00 -3.67 -9.66
N GLU A 182 -4.93 -3.00 -9.23
CA GLU A 182 -4.91 -2.20 -7.99
C GLU A 182 -5.94 -1.08 -8.07
N THR A 183 -6.00 -0.36 -9.20
CA THR A 183 -6.96 0.72 -9.41
C THR A 183 -8.40 0.19 -9.50
N ALA A 184 -8.62 -0.93 -10.18
CA ALA A 184 -9.92 -1.61 -10.22
C ALA A 184 -10.41 -1.99 -8.81
N TYR A 185 -9.53 -2.52 -7.97
CA TYR A 185 -9.84 -2.85 -6.58
C TYR A 185 -10.14 -1.61 -5.73
N LEU A 186 -9.29 -0.58 -5.80
CA LEU A 186 -9.48 0.64 -5.02
C LEU A 186 -10.77 1.36 -5.42
N ARG A 187 -11.05 1.48 -6.73
CA ARG A 187 -12.28 2.07 -7.23
C ARG A 187 -13.48 1.20 -6.87
N SER A 188 -13.43 -0.13 -6.99
CA SER A 188 -14.58 -0.97 -6.62
C SER A 188 -14.92 -0.90 -5.12
N ILE A 189 -13.92 -0.76 -4.23
CA ILE A 189 -14.16 -0.53 -2.80
C ILE A 189 -14.85 0.81 -2.54
N SER A 190 -14.45 1.86 -3.25
CA SER A 190 -15.04 3.20 -3.05
C SER A 190 -16.52 3.29 -3.39
N PHE A 191 -17.03 2.34 -4.20
CA PHE A 191 -18.44 2.23 -4.59
C PHE A 191 -19.15 1.00 -4.00
N ALA A 192 -18.47 0.19 -3.18
CA ALA A 192 -19.09 -0.92 -2.49
C ALA A 192 -20.03 -0.42 -1.38
N ASP A 193 -21.16 -1.10 -1.17
CA ASP A 193 -22.03 -0.83 -0.03
C ASP A 193 -21.20 -0.80 1.26
N THR A 194 -21.44 0.20 2.11
CA THR A 194 -20.70 0.52 3.35
C THR A 194 -20.22 -0.67 4.21
N GLY A 195 -20.86 -1.84 4.11
CA GLY A 195 -20.46 -3.06 4.80
C GLY A 195 -19.13 -3.68 4.34
N GLN A 196 -18.71 -3.54 3.08
CA GLN A 196 -17.47 -4.17 2.60
C GLN A 196 -16.23 -3.39 3.06
N TYR A 197 -16.27 -2.05 3.00
CA TYR A 197 -15.27 -1.19 3.61
C TYR A 197 -15.15 -1.45 5.12
N LEU A 198 -16.29 -1.59 5.80
CA LEU A 198 -16.34 -1.90 7.23
C LEU A 198 -15.67 -3.24 7.56
N ASN A 199 -15.89 -4.26 6.72
CA ASN A 199 -15.29 -5.58 6.91
C ASN A 199 -13.78 -5.57 6.69
N ASP A 200 -13.29 -4.89 5.65
CA ASP A 200 -11.86 -4.77 5.36
C ASP A 200 -11.13 -3.93 6.43
N ALA A 201 -11.77 -2.84 6.89
CA ALA A 201 -11.27 -2.03 8.00
C ALA A 201 -11.25 -2.82 9.32
N ARG A 202 -12.29 -3.62 9.60
CA ARG A 202 -12.37 -4.48 10.79
C ARG A 202 -11.29 -5.56 10.77
N GLN A 203 -11.05 -6.18 9.61
CA GLN A 203 -10.01 -7.19 9.46
C GLN A 203 -8.61 -6.58 9.59
N SER A 204 -8.38 -5.39 9.04
CA SER A 204 -7.14 -4.63 9.22
C SER A 204 -6.89 -4.25 10.69
N ALA A 205 -7.93 -3.81 11.39
CA ALA A 205 -7.88 -3.51 12.83
C ALA A 205 -7.58 -4.75 13.67
N GLN A 206 -8.16 -5.91 13.32
CA GLN A 206 -7.87 -7.18 13.98
C GLN A 206 -6.40 -7.61 13.79
N ILE A 207 -5.86 -7.50 12.57
CA ILE A 207 -4.45 -7.81 12.30
C ILE A 207 -3.53 -6.91 13.13
N LEU A 208 -3.85 -5.61 13.21
CA LEU A 208 -3.08 -4.67 14.05
C LEU A 208 -3.18 -5.03 15.53
N GLN A 209 -4.37 -5.41 16.01
CA GLN A 209 -4.58 -5.83 17.39
C GLN A 209 -3.82 -7.12 17.72
N ASP A 210 -3.75 -8.06 16.78
CA ASP A 210 -2.98 -9.31 16.91
C ASP A 210 -1.47 -9.05 16.90
N ALA A 211 -0.99 -8.15 16.05
CA ALA A 211 0.40 -7.72 16.05
C ALA A 211 0.78 -7.04 17.37
N VAL A 212 -0.05 -6.11 17.85
CA VAL A 212 0.15 -5.42 19.14
C VAL A 212 0.10 -6.41 20.30
N SER A 213 -0.83 -7.37 20.29
CA SER A 213 -0.93 -8.39 21.35
C SER A 213 0.29 -9.30 21.37
N THR A 214 0.82 -9.66 20.19
CA THR A 214 2.03 -10.46 20.03
C THR A 214 3.26 -9.72 20.56
N VAL A 215 3.44 -8.45 20.18
CA VAL A 215 4.53 -7.60 20.69
C VAL A 215 4.41 -7.44 22.21
N ARG A 216 3.21 -7.18 22.74
CA ARG A 216 2.97 -7.12 24.19
C ARG A 216 3.29 -8.44 24.88
N ARG A 217 3.04 -9.59 24.24
CA ARG A 217 3.34 -10.92 24.81
C ARG A 217 4.84 -11.18 24.85
N VAL A 218 5.55 -10.88 23.76
CA VAL A 218 7.02 -10.99 23.69
C VAL A 218 7.67 -10.08 24.72
N PHE A 219 7.24 -8.81 24.79
CA PHE A 219 7.76 -7.87 25.77
C PHE A 219 7.51 -8.30 27.22
N ARG A 220 6.31 -8.82 27.52
CA ARG A 220 6.01 -9.39 28.85
C ARG A 220 6.89 -10.60 29.18
N ALA A 221 7.15 -11.47 28.21
CA ALA A 221 8.04 -12.62 28.39
C ALA A 221 9.50 -12.16 28.65
N LEU A 222 10.00 -11.22 27.86
CA LEU A 222 11.35 -10.66 28.01
C LEU A 222 11.55 -10.01 29.38
N VAL A 223 10.57 -9.25 29.84
CA VAL A 223 10.59 -8.62 31.17
C VAL A 223 10.61 -9.67 32.29
N ARG A 224 9.84 -10.76 32.16
CA ARG A 224 9.88 -11.86 33.13
C ARG A 224 11.23 -12.56 33.12
N ILE A 225 11.85 -12.77 31.96
CA ILE A 225 13.18 -13.37 31.85
C ILE A 225 14.22 -12.45 32.53
N VAL A 226 14.21 -11.15 32.23
CA VAL A 226 15.11 -10.16 32.83
C VAL A 226 14.90 -10.05 34.35
N ALA A 227 13.68 -10.26 34.85
CA ALA A 227 13.43 -10.27 36.29
C ALA A 227 13.86 -11.58 36.99
N VAL A 228 13.61 -12.74 36.37
CA VAL A 228 13.83 -14.05 37.00
C VAL A 228 15.27 -14.52 36.88
N VAL A 229 15.93 -14.32 35.74
CA VAL A 229 17.30 -14.81 35.50
C VAL A 229 18.31 -14.28 36.53
N PRO A 230 18.33 -12.97 36.88
CA PRO A 230 19.25 -12.46 37.90
C PRO A 230 18.97 -13.05 39.29
N ILE A 231 17.70 -13.31 39.64
CA ILE A 231 17.32 -13.90 40.92
C ILE A 231 17.82 -15.35 41.00
N VAL A 232 17.59 -16.14 39.94
CA VAL A 232 18.06 -17.54 39.87
C VAL A 232 19.60 -17.60 39.88
N LEU A 233 20.26 -16.69 39.16
CA LEU A 233 21.72 -16.59 39.13
C LEU A 233 22.28 -16.22 40.52
N LEU A 234 21.64 -15.29 41.24
CA LEU A 234 22.01 -14.94 42.61
C LEU A 234 21.85 -16.11 43.57
N ILE A 235 20.74 -16.86 43.48
CA ILE A 235 20.51 -18.07 44.29
C ILE A 235 21.60 -19.11 44.00
N TYR A 236 21.90 -19.36 42.72
CA TYR A 236 22.95 -20.29 42.30
C TYR A 236 24.33 -19.87 42.83
N LEU A 237 24.70 -18.60 42.65
CA LEU A 237 25.96 -18.05 43.16
C LEU A 237 26.04 -18.18 44.68
N ARG A 238 24.95 -17.92 45.41
CA ARG A 238 24.92 -18.06 46.87
C ARG A 238 25.14 -19.51 47.33
N ILE A 239 24.60 -20.49 46.60
CA ILE A 239 24.80 -21.92 46.90
C ILE A 239 26.26 -22.32 46.61
N CYS A 240 26.79 -21.94 45.44
CA CYS A 240 28.13 -22.35 44.99
C CYS A 240 29.28 -21.63 45.70
N VAL A 241 29.09 -20.40 46.16
CA VAL A 241 30.16 -19.51 46.65
C VAL A 241 30.14 -19.38 48.19
N SER A 242 29.29 -20.14 48.89
CA SER A 242 29.09 -20.04 50.35
C SER A 242 30.36 -20.23 51.21
N SER A 243 31.42 -20.81 50.67
CA SER A 243 32.71 -21.05 51.34
C SER A 243 33.89 -20.23 50.78
N SER A 244 33.63 -19.25 49.90
CA SER A 244 34.67 -18.39 49.33
C SER A 244 34.73 -17.00 50.01
N PRO A 245 35.88 -16.30 49.98
CA PRO A 245 36.02 -14.94 50.51
C PRO A 245 35.19 -13.88 49.76
N TYR A 246 34.53 -14.24 48.66
CA TYR A 246 33.68 -13.33 47.87
C TYR A 246 32.22 -13.30 48.34
N SER A 247 31.87 -13.93 49.47
CA SER A 247 30.51 -13.97 50.00
C SER A 247 29.91 -12.58 50.25
N GLU A 248 30.71 -11.62 50.74
CA GLU A 248 30.28 -10.24 50.99
C GLU A 248 29.85 -9.51 49.70
N ILE A 249 30.54 -9.76 48.57
CA ILE A 249 30.19 -9.18 47.27
C ILE A 249 28.86 -9.75 46.77
N VAL A 250 28.62 -11.04 46.99
CA VAL A 250 27.37 -11.71 46.62
C VAL A 250 26.19 -11.19 47.46
N ASP A 251 26.39 -10.89 48.75
CA ASP A 251 25.36 -10.32 49.61
C ASP A 251 24.99 -8.89 49.21
N VAL A 252 25.98 -8.04 48.85
CA VAL A 252 25.72 -6.70 48.31
C VAL A 252 24.99 -6.75 46.97
N ALA A 253 25.44 -7.63 46.05
CA ALA A 253 24.76 -7.83 44.77
C ALA A 253 23.32 -8.35 44.96
N GLY A 254 23.11 -9.23 45.94
CA GLY A 254 21.82 -9.78 46.34
C GLY A 254 20.83 -8.74 46.90
N LEU A 255 21.32 -7.58 47.35
CA LEU A 255 20.49 -6.47 47.84
C LEU A 255 20.23 -5.42 46.75
N VAL A 256 21.26 -5.13 45.94
CA VAL A 256 21.20 -4.11 44.87
C VAL A 256 20.33 -4.58 43.69
N ILE A 257 20.44 -5.84 43.27
CA ILE A 257 19.70 -6.34 42.10
C ILE A 257 18.19 -6.37 42.35
N PRO A 258 17.66 -6.90 43.48
CA PRO A 258 16.23 -6.82 43.77
C PRO A 258 15.74 -5.38 43.98
N ALA A 259 16.51 -4.51 44.65
CA ALA A 259 16.15 -3.11 44.82
C ALA A 259 16.04 -2.38 43.47
N PHE A 260 16.97 -2.64 42.54
CA PHE A 260 16.93 -2.10 41.18
C PHE A 260 15.75 -2.65 40.37
N LEU A 261 15.43 -3.95 40.49
CA LEU A 261 14.28 -4.55 39.84
C LEU A 261 12.94 -4.02 40.39
N ILE A 262 12.84 -3.77 41.70
CA ILE A 262 11.67 -3.13 42.33
C ILE A 262 11.55 -1.67 41.85
N LEU A 263 12.65 -0.93 41.76
CA LEU A 263 12.68 0.43 41.24
C LEU A 263 12.21 0.48 39.78
N LEU A 264 12.69 -0.44 38.94
CA LEU A 264 12.24 -0.58 37.55
C LEU A 264 10.76 -0.97 37.46
N GLY A 265 10.27 -1.83 38.36
CA GLY A 265 8.84 -2.18 38.45
C GLY A 265 7.96 -0.99 38.83
N PHE A 266 8.41 -0.14 39.78
CA PHE A 266 7.72 1.08 40.18
C PHE A 266 7.72 2.16 39.09
N ILE A 267 8.75 2.25 38.26
CA ILE A 267 8.78 3.15 37.09
C ILE A 267 7.83 2.64 35.99
N LYS A 268 7.55 1.34 35.95
CA LYS A 268 6.72 0.71 34.92
C LYS A 268 5.21 0.76 35.21
N GLY A 269 4.80 0.67 36.48
CA GLY A 269 3.39 0.76 36.89
C GLY A 269 2.65 2.01 36.41
N PRO A 270 3.24 3.22 36.51
CA PRO A 270 2.64 4.45 35.98
C PRO A 270 2.56 4.44 34.45
N ARG A 271 3.54 3.84 33.76
CA ARG A 271 3.56 3.76 32.29
C ARG A 271 2.49 2.83 31.73
N GLU A 272 2.22 1.71 32.39
CA GLU A 272 1.10 0.82 32.01
C GLU A 272 -0.26 1.47 32.31
N LEU A 273 -0.40 2.21 33.41
CA LEU A 273 -1.60 2.98 33.74
C LEU A 273 -1.83 4.17 32.78
N VAL A 274 -0.75 4.79 32.29
CA VAL A 274 -0.80 5.80 31.22
C VAL A 274 -1.16 5.16 29.88
N LEU A 275 -0.64 3.97 29.56
CA LEU A 275 -0.98 3.26 28.34
C LEU A 275 -2.45 2.77 28.31
N GLU A 276 -3.00 2.41 29.47
CA GLU A 276 -4.41 2.07 29.63
C GLU A 276 -5.30 3.32 29.47
N LYS A 277 -4.89 4.47 30.04
CA LYS A 277 -5.53 5.77 29.77
C LYS A 277 -5.39 6.23 28.31
N THR A 278 -4.32 5.90 27.61
CA THR A 278 -4.20 6.21 26.18
C THR A 278 -5.13 5.39 25.29
N SER A 279 -5.70 4.27 25.78
CA SER A 279 -6.74 3.57 25.03
C SER A 279 -8.05 4.38 24.99
N HIS A 280 -8.41 5.06 26.08
CA HIS A 280 -9.50 6.04 26.08
C HIS A 280 -9.13 7.35 25.36
N ALA A 281 -7.84 7.69 25.31
CA ALA A 281 -7.37 8.77 24.44
C ALA A 281 -7.44 8.39 22.95
N GLY A 282 -7.42 7.09 22.61
CA GLY A 282 -7.55 6.61 21.23
C GLY A 282 -8.89 6.97 20.62
N ASP A 283 -9.98 6.82 21.38
CA ASP A 283 -11.33 7.24 20.95
C ASP A 283 -11.40 8.75 20.80
N TYR A 284 -10.83 9.52 21.73
CA TYR A 284 -10.76 10.98 21.66
C TYR A 284 -9.90 11.48 20.49
N VAL A 285 -8.77 10.82 20.20
CA VAL A 285 -7.88 11.14 19.08
C VAL A 285 -8.53 10.78 17.76
N ALA A 286 -9.26 9.66 17.67
CA ALA A 286 -10.06 9.31 16.50
C ALA A 286 -11.18 10.33 16.27
N HIS A 287 -11.86 10.77 17.33
CA HIS A 287 -12.88 11.82 17.28
C HIS A 287 -12.29 13.15 16.80
N CYS A 288 -11.13 13.56 17.34
CA CYS A 288 -10.43 14.77 16.92
C CYS A 288 -9.90 14.67 15.48
N ALA A 289 -9.41 13.51 15.05
CA ALA A 289 -8.93 13.28 13.69
C ALA A 289 -10.08 13.34 12.68
N LEU A 290 -11.23 12.74 12.97
CA LEU A 290 -12.43 12.83 12.14
C LEU A 290 -12.95 14.27 12.05
N ARG A 291 -12.88 15.02 13.16
CA ARG A 291 -13.23 16.44 13.20
C ARG A 291 -12.28 17.31 12.37
N LEU A 292 -10.98 17.00 12.37
CA LEU A 292 -9.98 17.67 11.53
C LEU A 292 -10.20 17.43 10.04
N VAL A 293 -10.85 16.31 9.68
CA VAL A 293 -11.26 15.98 8.30
C VAL A 293 -12.63 16.58 7.96
N GLY A 294 -13.26 17.32 8.87
CA GLY A 294 -14.52 18.03 8.65
C GLY A 294 -15.77 17.17 8.80
N VAL A 295 -15.66 16.00 9.45
CA VAL A 295 -16.82 15.15 9.77
C VAL A 295 -17.56 15.73 10.97
N ASP A 296 -18.87 15.94 10.83
CA ASP A 296 -19.73 16.55 11.85
C ASP A 296 -19.91 15.65 13.08
N ASP A 297 -19.95 16.25 14.28
CA ASP A 297 -20.03 15.55 15.55
C ASP A 297 -21.33 14.73 15.64
N THR A 298 -22.43 15.20 15.05
CA THR A 298 -23.69 14.44 14.99
C THR A 298 -23.60 13.18 14.14
N TYR A 299 -22.74 13.18 13.12
CA TYR A 299 -22.51 12.01 12.26
C TYR A 299 -21.62 10.99 12.97
N ILE A 300 -20.63 11.46 13.75
CA ILE A 300 -19.76 10.60 14.56
C ILE A 300 -20.58 9.95 15.69
N ASP A 301 -21.46 10.70 16.36
CA ASP A 301 -22.35 10.17 17.40
C ASP A 301 -23.39 9.19 16.84
N ASP A 302 -23.94 9.43 15.63
CA ASP A 302 -24.83 8.48 14.96
C ASP A 302 -24.08 7.20 14.54
N LEU A 303 -22.83 7.31 14.08
CA LEU A 303 -21.96 6.16 13.80
C LEU A 303 -21.66 5.36 15.06
N ALA A 304 -21.33 6.01 16.17
CA ALA A 304 -21.09 5.37 17.46
C ALA A 304 -22.36 4.72 18.03
N SER A 305 -23.52 5.38 17.88
CA SER A 305 -24.83 4.84 18.24
C SER A 305 -25.17 3.59 17.44
N ARG A 306 -24.99 3.61 16.11
CA ARG A 306 -25.21 2.45 15.23
C ARG A 306 -24.21 1.33 15.48
N TYR A 307 -22.97 1.65 15.83
CA TYR A 307 -21.94 0.70 16.24
C TYR A 307 -22.31 -0.02 17.55
N ASN A 308 -22.88 0.71 18.52
CA ASN A 308 -23.31 0.16 19.80
C ASN A 308 -24.68 -0.55 19.73
N ALA A 309 -25.53 -0.19 18.77
CA ALA A 309 -26.83 -0.79 18.51
C ALA A 309 -26.77 -2.04 17.60
N ASP A 310 -25.57 -2.48 17.19
CA ASP A 310 -25.40 -3.67 16.34
C ASP A 310 -26.00 -4.91 17.04
N PRO A 311 -27.01 -5.60 16.44
CA PRO A 311 -27.67 -6.77 17.03
C PRO A 311 -26.71 -7.95 17.30
N LEU A 312 -25.48 -7.89 16.79
CA LEU A 312 -24.41 -8.82 17.16
C LEU A 312 -23.82 -8.56 18.56
N ALA A 313 -23.82 -7.31 19.04
CA ALA A 313 -23.39 -6.99 20.41
C ALA A 313 -24.39 -7.55 21.44
N GLU A 314 -25.69 -7.49 21.12
CA GLU A 314 -26.76 -8.08 21.93
C GLU A 314 -26.66 -9.62 21.96
N LYS A 315 -26.41 -10.26 20.81
CA LYS A 315 -26.16 -11.72 20.73
C LYS A 315 -24.88 -12.17 21.47
N VAL A 316 -23.81 -11.37 21.47
CA VAL A 316 -22.59 -11.66 22.24
C VAL A 316 -22.85 -11.58 23.75
N SER A 317 -23.77 -10.72 24.19
CA SER A 317 -24.20 -10.64 25.59
C SER A 317 -25.07 -11.83 26.01
N GLU A 318 -26.01 -12.27 25.16
CA GLU A 318 -26.82 -13.48 25.37
C GLU A 318 -25.95 -14.75 25.42
N VAL A 319 -24.97 -14.88 24.52
CA VAL A 319 -24.04 -16.02 24.51
C VAL A 319 -23.14 -16.04 25.77
N ARG A 320 -22.79 -14.87 26.32
CA ARG A 320 -22.03 -14.76 27.58
C ARG A 320 -22.87 -15.07 28.82
N GLU A 321 -24.17 -14.80 28.81
CA GLU A 321 -25.06 -15.21 29.92
C GLU A 321 -25.39 -16.71 29.87
N LEU A 322 -25.58 -17.27 28.67
CA LEU A 322 -25.77 -18.71 28.48
C LEU A 322 -24.52 -19.53 28.84
N SER A 323 -23.33 -18.96 28.72
CA SER A 323 -22.06 -19.57 29.15
C SER A 323 -21.84 -19.56 30.67
N LYS A 324 -22.66 -18.84 31.44
CA LYS A 324 -22.54 -18.73 32.91
C LYS A 324 -23.58 -19.56 33.68
N LYS A 325 -24.52 -20.20 32.98
CA LYS A 325 -25.41 -21.23 33.52
C LYS A 325 -24.86 -22.61 33.19
#